data_AF-A0A1W1D5U2-F1
#
_entry.id   AF-A0A1W1D5U2-F1
#
_cell.length_a   1.000
_cell.length_b   1.000
_cell.length_c   1.000
_cell.angle_alpha   90.00
_cell.angle_beta   90.00
_cell.angle_gamma   90.00
#
_symmetry.space_group_name_H-M   'P 1'
#
loop_
_entity.id
_entity.type
_entity.pdbx_description
1 polymer ?
#
loop_
_entity_poly.entity_id
_entity_poly.type
_entity_poly.pdbx_seq_one_letter_code
_entity_poly.pdbx_strand_id
1 'polypeptide(L)'
;MYVTLGATYANILVGVLSAIVDNIPVMFAVLTMNPDMSLGQWLLVTLTAGVGGSLLSVGSAAGVALMGQSKGLYTFVSHLKWMPVISLGYAASIVVHLWLNASLFDVPV
;
A
#
# COMPACT_ATOMS: atom_id res chain seq x y z
N MET A 1 7.03 -5.45 13.99
CA MET A 1 6.04 -5.82 12.96
C MET A 1 6.50 -7.02 12.15
N TYR A 2 7.61 -6.92 11.40
CA TYR A 2 8.15 -8.05 10.61
C TYR A 2 8.52 -9.30 11.44
N VAL A 3 9.10 -9.13 12.64
CA VAL A 3 9.49 -10.25 13.52
C VAL A 3 8.29 -10.98 14.13
N THR A 4 7.20 -10.28 14.42
CA THR A 4 6.06 -10.83 15.17
C THR A 4 4.88 -11.22 14.30
N LEU A 5 4.63 -10.48 13.21
CA LEU A 5 3.49 -10.69 12.30
C LEU A 5 3.91 -11.43 11.03
N GLY A 6 5.21 -11.55 10.73
CA GLY A 6 5.71 -12.06 9.46
C GLY A 6 5.62 -11.03 8.33
N ALA A 7 6.37 -11.27 7.24
CA ALA A 7 6.52 -10.31 6.14
C ALA A 7 5.19 -9.99 5.44
N THR A 8 4.35 -10.99 5.15
CA THR A 8 3.06 -10.77 4.44
C THR A 8 2.15 -9.79 5.18
N TYR A 9 1.84 -10.07 6.45
CA TYR A 9 0.96 -9.21 7.23
C TYR A 9 1.60 -7.85 7.51
N ALA A 10 2.92 -7.81 7.72
CA ALA A 10 3.63 -6.55 7.87
C ALA A 10 3.52 -5.69 6.61
N ASN A 11 3.75 -6.25 5.42
CA ASN A 11 3.67 -5.55 4.14
C ASN A 11 2.25 -5.02 3.85
N ILE A 12 1.22 -5.79 4.18
CA ILE A 12 -0.18 -5.35 4.05
C ILE A 12 -0.48 -4.19 5.01
N LEU A 13 -0.02 -4.25 6.25
CA LEU A 13 -0.21 -3.17 7.21
C LEU A 13 0.57 -1.90 6.83
N VAL A 14 1.80 -2.06 6.33
CA VAL A 14 2.60 -0.96 5.79
C VAL A 14 1.84 -0.23 4.68
N GLY A 15 1.20 -0.96 3.77
CA GLY A 15 0.39 -0.33 2.73
C GLY A 15 -0.80 0.45 3.27
N VAL A 16 -1.51 -0.08 4.28
CA VAL A 16 -2.59 0.66 4.95
C VAL A 16 -2.06 1.92 5.65
N LEU A 17 -0.90 1.84 6.30
CA LEU A 17 -0.25 3.01 6.90
C LEU A 17 0.14 4.04 5.83
N SER A 18 0.46 3.59 4.62
CA SER A 18 0.73 4.48 3.48
C SER A 18 -0.50 5.28 3.03
N ALA A 19 -1.71 4.96 3.49
CA ALA A 19 -2.89 5.80 3.28
C ALA A 19 -2.85 7.12 4.06
N ILE A 20 -2.02 7.19 5.10
CA ILE A 20 -1.85 8.35 5.99
C ILE A 20 -0.49 9.00 5.75
N VAL A 21 0.55 8.18 5.59
CA VAL A 21 1.93 8.61 5.35
C VAL A 21 2.28 8.37 3.90
N ASP A 22 2.96 9.31 3.24
CA ASP A 22 3.35 9.13 1.83
C ASP A 22 4.21 7.87 1.62
N ASN A 23 4.17 7.31 0.41
CA ASN A 23 4.86 6.05 0.12
C ASN A 23 6.40 6.17 0.20
N ILE A 24 6.96 7.35 -0.06
CA ILE A 24 8.42 7.60 0.00
C ILE A 24 8.99 7.37 1.41
N PRO A 25 8.54 8.08 2.46
CA PRO A 25 9.07 7.87 3.82
C PRO A 25 8.73 6.47 4.37
N VAL A 26 7.59 5.89 3.98
CA VAL A 26 7.22 4.51 4.35
C VAL A 26 8.21 3.51 3.79
N MET A 27 8.48 3.57 2.48
CA MET A 27 9.45 2.67 1.85
C MET A 27 10.87 2.92 2.35
N PHE A 28 11.25 4.17 2.60
CA PHE A 28 12.53 4.50 3.23
C PHE A 28 12.71 3.82 4.60
N ALA A 29 11.67 3.81 5.43
CA ALA A 29 11.70 3.11 6.72
C ALA A 29 11.86 1.60 6.55
N VAL A 30 11.12 0.98 5.63
CA VAL A 30 11.24 -0.48 5.35
C VAL A 30 12.63 -0.84 4.84
N LEU A 31 13.18 -0.07 3.90
CA LEU A 31 14.53 -0.27 3.36
C LEU A 31 15.60 -0.13 4.46
N THR A 32 15.45 0.84 5.36
CA THR A 32 16.39 1.06 6.47
C THR A 32 16.32 -0.06 7.51
N MET A 33 15.14 -0.65 7.73
CA MET A 33 14.99 -1.82 8.60
C MET A 33 15.65 -3.08 8.00
N ASN A 34 15.84 -3.12 6.68
CA ASN A 34 16.41 -4.22 5.92
C ASN A 34 15.93 -5.62 6.40
N PRO A 35 14.62 -5.89 6.41
CA PRO A 35 14.11 -7.18 6.85
C PRO A 35 14.51 -8.28 5.86
N ASP A 36 14.88 -9.44 6.38
CA ASP A 36 15.11 -10.63 5.57
C ASP A 36 13.76 -11.16 5.04
N MET A 37 13.50 -10.97 3.74
CA MET A 37 12.29 -11.40 3.06
C MET A 37 12.53 -11.63 1.58
N SER A 38 11.79 -12.58 0.98
CA SER A 38 11.93 -12.97 -0.43
C SER A 38 11.56 -11.86 -1.42
N LEU A 39 11.96 -12.01 -2.68
CA LEU A 39 11.64 -11.06 -3.74
C LEU A 39 10.12 -10.81 -3.85
N GLY A 40 9.31 -11.87 -3.72
CA GLY A 40 7.85 -11.75 -3.72
C GLY A 40 7.32 -10.82 -2.62
N GLN A 41 7.96 -10.77 -1.46
CA GLN A 41 7.61 -9.88 -0.35
C GLN A 41 8.07 -8.44 -0.59
N TRP A 42 9.25 -8.23 -1.18
CA TRP A 42 9.69 -6.90 -1.61
C TRP A 42 8.77 -6.26 -2.66
N LEU A 43 8.29 -7.08 -3.59
CA LEU A 43 7.30 -6.64 -4.56
C LEU A 43 5.94 -6.38 -3.88
N LEU A 44 5.55 -7.21 -2.91
CA LEU A 44 4.32 -7.02 -2.15
C LEU A 44 4.33 -5.68 -1.41
N VAL A 45 5.39 -5.35 -0.67
CA VAL A 45 5.46 -4.07 0.07
C VAL A 45 5.45 -2.87 -0.87
N THR A 46 6.12 -2.98 -2.01
CA THR A 46 6.12 -1.93 -3.04
C THR A 46 4.72 -1.71 -3.59
N LEU A 47 4.00 -2.80 -3.91
CA LEU A 47 2.63 -2.75 -4.38
C LEU A 47 1.68 -2.17 -3.31
N THR A 48 1.76 -2.67 -2.07
CA THR A 48 0.86 -2.25 -1.00
C THR A 48 1.11 -0.80 -0.58
N ALA A 49 2.36 -0.34 -0.53
CA ALA A 49 2.68 1.08 -0.31
C ALA A 49 2.20 1.96 -1.48
N GLY A 50 2.38 1.51 -2.73
CA GLY A 50 1.93 2.25 -3.90
C GLY A 50 0.42 2.39 -4.01
N VAL A 51 -0.33 1.30 -3.80
CA VAL A 51 -1.80 1.29 -3.89
C VAL A 51 -2.45 1.81 -2.60
N GLY A 52 -1.83 1.60 -1.44
CA GLY A 52 -2.36 1.96 -0.13
C GLY A 52 -2.68 3.45 0.03
N GLY A 53 -1.89 4.33 -0.57
CA GLY A 53 -2.16 5.78 -0.63
C GLY A 53 -3.54 6.15 -1.18
N SER A 54 -4.13 5.28 -2.00
CA SER A 54 -5.47 5.49 -2.58
C SER A 54 -6.63 5.28 -1.60
N LEU A 55 -6.42 4.64 -0.43
CA LEU A 55 -7.51 4.30 0.50
C LEU A 55 -8.17 5.52 1.17
N LEU A 56 -7.41 6.60 1.39
CA LEU A 56 -7.88 7.82 2.05
C LEU A 56 -7.75 9.08 1.18
N SER A 57 -7.18 9.00 -0.02
CA SER A 57 -6.85 10.12 -0.92
C SER A 57 -5.89 11.19 -0.37
N VAL A 58 -5.73 11.31 0.96
CA VAL A 58 -4.82 12.28 1.61
C VAL A 58 -3.38 11.78 1.61
N GLY A 59 -3.16 10.46 1.75
CA GLY A 59 -1.84 9.84 1.72
C GLY A 59 -1.20 9.75 0.34
N SER A 60 -1.71 10.45 -0.67
CA SER A 60 -1.13 10.48 -2.01
C SER A 60 -1.19 11.87 -2.61
N ALA A 61 -0.07 12.33 -3.16
CA ALA A 61 0.05 13.63 -3.84
C ALA A 61 -0.99 13.79 -4.97
N ALA A 62 -1.28 12.71 -5.72
CA ALA A 62 -2.29 12.72 -6.78
C ALA A 62 -3.71 12.97 -6.23
N GLY A 63 -4.05 12.35 -5.09
CA GLY A 63 -5.34 12.54 -4.45
C GLY A 63 -5.51 13.96 -3.89
N VAL A 64 -4.47 14.51 -3.25
CA VAL A 64 -4.47 15.90 -2.76
C VAL A 64 -4.57 16.90 -3.93
N ALA A 65 -3.83 16.67 -5.02
CA ALA A 65 -3.91 17.50 -6.21
C ALA A 65 -5.31 17.49 -6.84
N LEU A 66 -5.93 16.30 -6.98
CA LEU A 66 -7.29 16.17 -7.50
C LEU A 66 -8.30 16.91 -6.63
N MET A 67 -8.24 16.75 -5.30
CA MET A 67 -9.11 17.49 -4.38
C MET A 67 -8.94 19.01 -4.54
N GLY A 68 -7.71 19.50 -4.62
CA GLY A 68 -7.41 20.92 -4.82
C GLY A 68 -7.91 21.48 -6.16
N GLN A 69 -7.83 20.70 -7.24
CA GLN A 69 -8.28 21.12 -8.58
C GLN A 69 -9.79 20.98 -8.79
N SER A 70 -10.46 20.10 -8.03
CA SER A 70 -11.89 19.77 -8.25
C SER A 70 -12.89 20.85 -7.83
N LYS A 71 -12.44 21.98 -7.27
CA LYS A 71 -13.29 23.10 -6.80
C LYS A 71 -14.45 22.65 -5.89
N GLY A 72 -14.23 21.62 -5.07
CA GLY A 72 -15.24 21.09 -4.13
C GLY A 72 -16.12 19.96 -4.66
N LEU A 73 -15.98 19.56 -5.95
CA LEU A 73 -16.66 18.38 -6.49
C LEU A 73 -16.07 17.08 -5.91
N TYR A 74 -14.77 17.08 -5.61
CA TYR A 74 -14.06 15.96 -5.02
C TYR A 74 -13.43 16.37 -3.69
N THR A 75 -13.96 15.82 -2.59
CA THR A 75 -13.52 16.08 -1.22
C THR A 75 -13.16 14.78 -0.50
N PHE A 76 -12.45 14.88 0.61
CA PHE A 76 -12.13 13.74 1.47
C PHE A 76 -13.37 12.92 1.85
N VAL A 77 -14.46 13.58 2.24
CA VAL A 77 -15.72 12.91 2.61
C VAL A 77 -16.34 12.21 1.40
N SER A 78 -16.30 12.83 0.22
CA SER A 78 -16.80 12.19 -1.01
C SER A 78 -15.98 10.94 -1.37
N HIS A 79 -14.67 10.97 -1.14
CA HIS A 79 -13.78 9.84 -1.35
C HIS A 79 -14.07 8.71 -0.33
N LEU A 80 -14.28 9.07 0.94
CA LEU A 80 -14.55 8.10 2.00
C LEU A 80 -15.81 7.26 1.74
N LYS A 81 -16.81 7.81 1.03
CA LYS A 81 -17.99 7.05 0.57
C LYS A 81 -17.63 5.88 -0.35
N TRP A 82 -16.54 6.01 -1.11
CA TRP A 82 -16.04 4.99 -2.03
C TRP A 82 -14.96 4.10 -1.40
N MET A 83 -14.49 4.44 -0.20
CA MET A 83 -13.44 3.68 0.50
C MET A 83 -13.70 2.17 0.58
N PRO A 84 -14.93 1.66 0.79
CA PRO A 84 -15.18 0.20 0.76
C PRO A 84 -14.83 -0.44 -0.58
N VAL A 85 -15.18 0.20 -1.70
CA VAL A 85 -14.88 -0.30 -3.05
C VAL A 85 -13.38 -0.20 -3.35
N ILE A 86 -12.74 0.88 -2.91
CA ILE A 86 -11.30 1.07 -3.05
C ILE A 86 -10.53 0.02 -2.22
N SER A 87 -11.03 -0.28 -1.01
CA SER A 87 -10.48 -1.32 -0.14
C SER A 87 -10.61 -2.71 -0.75
N LEU A 88 -11.69 -2.99 -1.48
CA LEU A 88 -11.80 -4.22 -2.27
C LEU A 88 -10.73 -4.27 -3.37
N GLY A 89 -10.44 -3.14 -4.03
CA GLY A 89 -9.34 -3.05 -5.00
C GLY A 89 -7.97 -3.32 -4.36
N TYR A 90 -7.74 -2.80 -3.15
CA TYR A 90 -6.52 -3.06 -2.38
C TYR A 90 -6.38 -4.54 -2.00
N ALA A 91 -7.46 -5.17 -1.51
CA ALA A 91 -7.46 -6.59 -1.21
C ALA A 91 -7.25 -7.44 -2.47
N ALA A 92 -7.91 -7.07 -3.58
CA ALA A 92 -7.76 -7.75 -4.85
C ALA A 92 -6.33 -7.66 -5.40
N SER A 93 -5.67 -6.50 -5.31
CA SER A 93 -4.28 -6.37 -5.78
C SER A 93 -3.32 -7.26 -4.99
N ILE A 94 -3.52 -7.40 -3.67
CA ILE A 94 -2.76 -8.32 -2.83
C ILE A 94 -2.97 -9.77 -3.27
N VAL A 95 -4.23 -10.20 -3.41
CA VAL A 95 -4.55 -11.58 -3.81
C VAL A 95 -3.98 -11.91 -5.19
N VAL A 96 -4.12 -11.00 -6.16
CA VAL A 96 -3.57 -11.16 -7.51
C VAL A 96 -2.04 -11.21 -7.46
N HIS A 97 -1.40 -10.39 -6.63
CA HIS A 97 0.05 -10.43 -6.45
C HIS A 97 0.53 -11.77 -5.90
N LEU A 98 -0.11 -12.26 -4.84
CA LEU A 98 0.22 -13.56 -4.23
C LEU A 98 0.03 -14.70 -5.23
N TRP A 99 -0.97 -14.61 -6.10
CA TRP A 99 -1.25 -15.64 -7.11
C TRP A 99 -0.26 -15.59 -8.28
N LEU A 100 -0.07 -14.43 -8.90
CA LEU A 100 0.79 -14.28 -10.07
C LEU A 100 2.28 -14.43 -9.75
N ASN A 101 2.70 -14.02 -8.55
CA ASN A 101 4.10 -14.05 -8.13
C ASN A 101 4.40 -15.19 -7.15
N ALA A 102 3.54 -16.21 -7.06
CA ALA A 102 3.69 -17.32 -6.10
C ALA A 102 5.10 -17.93 -6.10
N SER A 103 5.71 -18.10 -7.28
CA SER A 103 7.07 -18.66 -7.43
C SER A 103 8.19 -17.77 -6.89
N LEU A 104 7.94 -16.47 -6.67
CA LEU A 104 8.94 -15.52 -6.16
C LEU A 104 8.99 -15.47 -4.63
N PHE A 105 8.06 -16.16 -3.94
CA PHE A 105 8.04 -16.19 -2.49
C PHE A 105 9.07 -17.15 -1.89
N ASP A 106 9.54 -18.12 -2.68
CA ASP A 106 10.58 -19.09 -2.30
C ASP A 106 11.99 -18.67 -2.74
N VAL A 107 12.12 -17.52 -3.42
CA VAL A 107 13.40 -16.99 -3.90
C VAL A 107 14.00 -16.05 -2.84
N PRO A 108 15.10 -16.44 -2.17
CA PRO A 108 15.83 -15.55 -1.27
C PRO A 108 16.48 -14.42 -2.09
N VAL A 109 16.56 -13.22 -1.51
CA VAL A 109 17.27 -12.07 -2.07
C VAL A 109 18.39 -11.60 -1.18
#